data_AF-A0A5B9FSH3-F1
#
_entry.id   AF-A0A5B9FSH3-F1
#
_cell.length_a   1.000
_cell.length_b   1.000
_cell.length_c   1.000
_cell.angle_alpha   90.00
_cell.angle_beta   90.00
_cell.angle_gamma   90.00
#
_symmetry.space_group_name_H-M   'P 1'
#
loop_
_entity.id
_entity.type
_entity.pdbx_description
1 polymer ?
#
loop_
_entity_poly.entity_id
_entity_poly.type
_entity_poly.pdbx_seq_one_letter_code
_entity_poly.pdbx_strand_id
1 'polypeptide(L)' 'MRNLIEKTKTFLNLEPIKQNVYSRREKMNEIKHQYHLASYLGFKKWKEVHKPDSYTENVVKELFAIDRAAKQALPE' A
#
# COMPACT_ATOMS: atom_id res chain seq x y z
N MET A 1 5.32 2.29 8.58
CA MET A 1 4.64 1.57 7.47
C MET A 1 3.60 0.54 7.91
N ARG A 2 3.77 -0.25 8.99
CA ARG A 2 2.74 -1.22 9.42
C ARG A 2 1.38 -0.56 9.69
N ASN A 3 1.37 0.51 10.50
CA ASN A 3 0.19 1.37 10.74
C ASN A 3 -0.33 2.15 9.53
N LEU A 4 0.41 2.23 8.41
CA LEU A 4 -0.04 2.99 7.24
C LEU A 4 -0.90 2.12 6.32
N ILE A 5 -0.55 0.85 6.18
CA ILE A 5 -1.32 -0.12 5.39
C ILE A 5 -2.71 -0.33 6.02
N GLU A 6 -2.75 -0.50 7.34
CA GLU A 6 -4.01 -0.71 8.09
C GLU A 6 -4.92 0.54 8.10
N LYS A 7 -4.39 1.71 7.73
CA LYS A 7 -5.13 2.97 7.58
C LYS A 7 -5.63 3.22 6.15
N THR A 8 -5.25 2.39 5.17
CA THR A 8 -5.77 2.52 3.80
C THR A 8 -7.25 2.16 3.77
N LYS A 9 -8.05 2.87 2.97
CA LYS A 9 -9.48 2.55 2.85
C LYS A 9 -9.67 1.13 2.32
N THR A 10 -8.79 0.69 1.43
CA THR A 10 -8.80 -0.66 0.86
C THR A 10 -8.67 -1.73 1.95
N PHE A 11 -7.82 -1.51 2.96
CA PHE A 11 -7.70 -2.42 4.09
C PHE A 11 -8.92 -2.35 5.02
N LEU A 12 -9.40 -1.14 5.33
CA LEU A 12 -10.55 -0.92 6.21
C LEU A 12 -11.85 -1.47 5.63
N ASN A 13 -11.99 -1.50 4.30
CA ASN A 13 -13.16 -2.02 3.60
C ASN A 13 -13.14 -3.55 3.42
N LEU A 14 -12.07 -4.24 3.85
CA LEU A 14 -12.05 -5.70 3.89
C LEU A 14 -12.97 -6.21 4.99
N GLU A 15 -13.59 -7.36 4.74
CA GLU A 15 -14.27 -8.14 5.77
C GLU A 15 -13.29 -8.47 6.93
N PRO A 16 -13.75 -8.52 8.18
CA PRO A 16 -12.88 -8.72 9.35
C PRO A 16 -12.03 -10.00 9.29
N ILE A 17 -12.55 -11.06 8.66
CA ILE A 17 -11.81 -12.30 8.41
C ILE A 17 -10.63 -12.04 7.46
N LYS A 18 -10.87 -11.28 6.39
CA LYS A 18 -9.84 -10.87 5.42
C LYS A 18 -8.85 -9.90 6.06
N GLN A 19 -9.28 -8.94 6.88
CA GLN A 19 -8.38 -8.07 7.64
C GLN A 19 -7.38 -8.88 8.47
N ASN A 20 -7.84 -9.94 9.14
CA ASN A 20 -6.97 -10.79 9.95
C ASN A 20 -5.94 -11.57 9.09
N VAL A 21 -6.32 -12.00 7.88
CA VAL A 21 -5.40 -12.61 6.92
C VAL A 21 -4.41 -11.60 6.35
N TYR A 22 -4.86 -10.38 6.03
CA TYR A 22 -4.03 -9.34 5.43
C TYR A 22 -3.17 -8.57 6.45
N SER A 23 -3.50 -8.61 7.75
CA SER A 23 -2.64 -8.13 8.86
C SER A 23 -1.52 -9.11 9.23
N ARG A 24 -1.48 -10.30 8.61
CA ARG A 24 -0.34 -11.23 8.77
C ARG A 24 0.95 -10.57 8.30
N ARG A 25 2.03 -10.79 9.06
CA ARG A 25 3.35 -10.16 8.80
C ARG A 25 3.84 -10.37 7.37
N GLU A 26 3.63 -11.55 6.80
CA GLU A 26 4.01 -11.86 5.42
C GLU A 26 3.32 -10.94 4.41
N LYS A 27 1.99 -10.80 4.50
CA LYS A 27 1.23 -9.99 3.54
C LYS A 27 1.49 -8.50 3.69
N MET A 28 1.70 -8.04 4.92
CA MET A 28 2.15 -6.67 5.15
C MET A 28 3.56 -6.42 4.61
N ASN A 29 4.49 -7.36 4.74
CA ASN A 29 5.83 -7.22 4.20
C ASN A 29 5.85 -7.28 2.68
N GLU A 30 5.02 -8.12 2.07
CA GLU A 30 4.82 -8.14 0.62
C GLU A 30 4.32 -6.78 0.12
N ILE A 31 3.28 -6.19 0.73
CA ILE A 31 2.78 -4.88 0.33
C ILE A 31 3.82 -3.77 0.52
N LYS A 32 4.61 -3.80 1.59
CA LYS A 32 5.73 -2.86 1.77
C LYS A 32 6.77 -3.01 0.66
N HIS A 33 7.11 -4.24 0.31
CA HIS A 33 8.08 -4.52 -0.75
C HIS A 33 7.56 -4.00 -2.09
N GLN A 34 6.29 -4.28 -2.41
CA GLN A 34 5.62 -3.77 -3.61
C GLN A 34 5.55 -2.24 -3.64
N TYR A 35 5.23 -1.60 -2.52
CA TYR A 35 5.28 -0.14 -2.41
C TYR A 35 6.69 0.41 -2.65
N HIS A 36 7.72 -0.24 -2.09
CA HIS A 36 9.10 0.18 -2.28
C HIS A 36 9.55 0.05 -3.75
N LEU A 37 9.21 -1.07 -4.41
CA LEU A 37 9.44 -1.27 -5.84
C LEU A 37 8.69 -0.24 -6.68
N ALA A 38 7.42 0.02 -6.36
CA ALA A 38 6.62 1.02 -7.04
C ALA A 38 7.17 2.44 -6.86
N SER A 39 7.74 2.74 -5.69
CA SER A 39 8.36 4.04 -5.39
C SER A 39 9.67 4.21 -6.14
N TYR A 40 10.46 3.14 -6.24
CA TYR A 40 11.72 3.13 -6.97
C TYR A 40 11.54 3.17 -8.49
N LEU A 41 10.64 2.37 -9.05
CA LEU A 41 10.40 2.25 -10.50
C LEU A 41 9.41 3.29 -11.04
N GLY A 42 8.59 3.89 -10.16
CA GLY A 42 7.40 4.64 -10.52
C GLY A 42 6.18 3.73 -10.71
N PHE A 43 5.04 4.15 -10.13
CA PHE A 43 3.80 3.34 -10.06
C PHE A 43 3.35 2.78 -11.42
N LYS A 44 3.42 3.59 -12.49
CA LYS A 44 3.00 3.18 -13.84
C LYS A 44 3.86 2.02 -14.37
N LYS A 45 5.18 2.14 -14.25
CA LYS A 45 6.14 1.13 -14.73
C LYS A 45 6.11 -0.13 -13.86
N TRP A 46 5.97 0.03 -12.55
CA TRP A 46 5.78 -1.09 -11.63
C TRP A 46 4.51 -1.90 -11.95
N LYS A 47 3.38 -1.23 -12.22
CA LYS A 47 2.12 -1.90 -12.59
C LYS A 47 2.28 -2.73 -13.87
N GLU A 48 2.99 -2.21 -14.87
CA GLU A 48 3.23 -2.92 -16.13
C GLU A 48 4.13 -4.15 -15.95
N VAL A 49 5.17 -4.05 -15.11
CA VAL A 49 6.15 -5.13 -14.89
C VAL A 49 5.63 -6.20 -13.94
N HIS A 50 5.01 -5.82 -12.83
CA HIS A 50 4.66 -6.74 -11.75
C HIS A 50 3.21 -7.23 -11.78
N LYS A 51 2.32 -6.58 -12.56
CA LYS A 51 0.91 -6.95 -12.72
C LYS A 51 0.24 -7.40 -11.40
N PRO A 52 0.25 -6.53 -10.37
CA PRO A 52 -0.31 -6.86 -9.05
C PRO A 52 -1.82 -7.13 -9.13
N ASP A 53 -2.32 -7.92 -8.17
CA ASP A 53 -3.77 -8.04 -7.93
C ASP A 53 -4.41 -6.69 -7.58
N SER A 54 -5.71 -6.57 -7.87
CA SER A 54 -6.50 -5.35 -7.62
C SER A 54 -6.38 -4.84 -6.18
N TYR A 55 -6.29 -5.74 -5.20
CA TYR A 55 -6.09 -5.37 -3.81
C TYR A 55 -4.73 -4.68 -3.58
N THR A 56 -3.65 -5.32 -4.03
CA THR A 56 -2.28 -4.80 -3.87
C THR A 56 -2.10 -3.50 -4.64
N GLU A 57 -2.66 -3.39 -5.84
CA GLU A 57 -2.66 -2.14 -6.62
C GLU A 57 -3.31 -1.00 -5.85
N ASN A 58 -4.53 -1.21 -5.33
CA ASN A 58 -5.27 -0.19 -4.61
C ASN A 58 -4.58 0.22 -3.31
N VAL A 59 -4.07 -0.74 -2.53
CA VAL A 59 -3.31 -0.45 -1.32
C VAL A 59 -2.05 0.36 -1.63
N VAL A 60 -1.25 -0.05 -2.63
CA VAL A 60 -0.04 0.67 -3.02
C VAL A 60 -0.38 2.09 -3.49
N LYS A 61 -1.42 2.26 -4.30
CA LYS A 61 -1.90 3.56 -4.77
C LYS A 61 -2.33 4.48 -3.62
N GLU A 62 -3.08 3.95 -2.65
CA GLU A 62 -3.46 4.71 -1.45
C GLU A 62 -2.26 5.06 -0.58
N LEU A 63 -1.29 4.14 -0.43
CA LEU A 63 -0.05 4.43 0.29
C LEU A 63 0.73 5.60 -0.33
N PHE A 64 0.78 5.70 -1.66
CA PHE A 64 1.35 6.86 -2.34
C PHE A 64 0.61 8.15 -2.03
N ALA A 65 -0.73 8.11 -1.99
CA ALA A 65 -1.54 9.28 -1.66
C ALA A 65 -1.31 9.71 -0.20
N ILE A 66 -1.20 8.77 0.73
CA ILE A 66 -0.91 9.02 2.14
C ILE A 66 0.51 9.56 2.34
N ASP A 67 1.53 8.98 1.67
CA ASP A 67 2.92 9.46 1.73
C ASP A 67 3.05 10.89 1.20
N ARG A 68 2.36 11.20 0.09
CA ARG A 68 2.33 12.55 -0.47
C ARG A 68 1.63 13.55 0.44
N ALA A 69 0.51 13.15 1.07
CA ALA A 69 -0.18 13.99 2.05
C ALA A 69 0.67 14.22 3.31
N ALA A 70 1.38 13.18 3.80
CA ALA A 70 2.29 13.30 4.93
C ALA A 70 3.47 14.24 4.63
N LYS A 71 4.01 14.22 3.41
CA LYS A 71 5.06 15.15 2.96
C LYS A 71 4.58 16.58 2.75
N GLN A 72 3.30 16.78 2.42
CA GLN A 72 2.69 18.12 2.31
C GLN A 72 2.25 18.70 3.66
N ALA A 73 2.18 17.88 4.72
CA ALA A 73 1.72 18.28 6.05
C ALA A 73 2.85 18.68 7.02
N LEU A 74 4.11 18.73 6.58
CA LEU A 74 5.17 19.44 7.31
C LEU A 74 5.22 20.89 6.83
N PRO A 75 4.73 21.87 7.59
CA PRO A 75 5.19 23.24 7.44
C PRO A 75 6.67 23.31 7.85
N GLU A 76 7.48 23.99 7.02
CA GLU A 76 8.84 24.43 7.36
C GLU A 76 8.85 25.33 8.60
#